data_AF-A0A924IIH8-F1
#
_entry.id   AF-A0A924IIH8-F1
#
_cell.length_a   1.000
_cell.length_b   1.000
_cell.length_c   1.000
_cell.angle_alpha   90.00
_cell.angle_beta   90.00
_cell.angle_gamma   90.00
#
_symmetry.space_group_name_H-M   'P 1'
#
loop_
_entity.id
_entity.type
_entity.pdbx_description
1 polymer ?
#
loop_
_entity_poly.entity_id
_entity_poly.type
_entity_poly.pdbx_seq_one_letter_code
_entity_poly.pdbx_strand_id
1 'polypeptide(L)'
;MTIKPFVLHVVDLLSREYEPLRPRRMFGGHGIYHGDLMFALVGDNIVYVKTDDISRSDFLAAGLPQFPSSCTGGEQPALAYFAIPPEALEDPDVLKLWAIKGYEAARRDAEAIRWKRRGKN
;
A
#
# COMPACT_ATOMS: atom_id res chain seq x y z
N MET A 1 14.38 5.11 17.64
CA MET A 1 13.18 4.37 17.19
C MET A 1 13.56 3.63 15.92
N THR A 2 13.82 2.32 16.02
CA THR A 2 14.46 1.54 14.95
C THR A 2 13.42 1.13 13.91
N ILE A 3 13.59 1.56 12.67
CA ILE A 3 12.82 1.02 11.54
C ILE A 3 13.22 -0.45 11.38
N LYS A 4 12.24 -1.36 11.26
CA LYS A 4 12.53 -2.79 11.15
C LYS A 4 13.37 -3.06 9.88
N PRO A 5 14.38 -3.95 9.93
CA PRO A 5 15.21 -4.26 8.75
C PRO A 5 14.40 -4.64 7.51
N PHE A 6 13.31 -5.39 7.70
CA PHE A 6 12.39 -5.76 6.62
C PHE A 6 11.75 -4.55 5.92
N VAL A 7 11.38 -3.52 6.68
CA VAL A 7 10.80 -2.28 6.11
C VAL A 7 11.83 -1.54 5.28
N LEU A 8 13.09 -1.48 5.74
CA LEU A 8 14.18 -0.87 4.98
C LEU A 8 14.44 -1.61 3.67
N HIS A 9 14.42 -2.94 3.71
CA HIS A 9 14.56 -3.76 2.50
C HIS A 9 13.44 -3.50 1.49
N VAL A 10 12.18 -3.47 1.94
CA VAL A 10 11.04 -3.16 1.07
C VAL A 10 11.13 -1.75 0.49
N VAL A 11 11.56 -0.77 1.30
CA VAL A 11 11.80 0.60 0.82
C VAL A 11 12.91 0.62 -0.23
N ASP A 12 14.02 -0.07 -0.01
CA ASP A 12 15.12 -0.17 -0.98
C ASP A 12 14.66 -0.75 -2.32
N LEU A 13 13.90 -1.84 -2.29
CA LEU A 13 13.34 -2.45 -3.50
C LEU A 13 12.41 -1.50 -4.25
N LEU A 14 11.53 -0.79 -3.53
CA LEU A 14 10.59 0.16 -4.11
C LEU A 14 11.25 1.46 -4.58
N SER A 15 12.36 1.86 -3.95
CA SER A 15 13.10 3.09 -4.29
C SER A 15 13.66 3.08 -5.71
N ARG A 16 13.80 1.89 -6.32
CA ARG A 16 14.22 1.75 -7.73
C ARG A 16 13.23 2.35 -8.72
N GLU A 17 11.95 2.38 -8.36
CA GLU A 17 10.85 2.81 -9.22
C GLU A 17 10.19 4.09 -8.69
N TYR A 18 10.21 4.28 -7.38
CA TYR A 18 9.53 5.37 -6.71
C TYR A 18 10.53 6.10 -5.80
N GLU A 19 10.86 7.35 -6.11
CA GLU A 19 11.64 8.20 -5.20
C GLU A 19 11.03 9.61 -5.18
N PRO A 20 10.83 10.24 -4.01
CA PRO A 20 11.20 9.81 -2.65
C PRO A 20 10.15 8.91 -1.97
N LEU A 21 10.62 7.88 -1.27
CA LEU A 21 9.80 7.06 -0.37
C LEU A 21 9.99 7.47 1.09
N ARG A 22 8.88 7.53 1.82
CA ARG A 22 8.86 7.87 3.25
C ARG A 22 8.16 6.77 4.05
N PRO A 23 8.91 5.89 4.74
CA PRO A 23 8.30 4.96 5.68
C PRO A 23 7.85 5.71 6.95
N ARG A 24 6.59 5.50 7.36
CA ARG A 24 6.02 6.07 8.58
C ARG A 24 5.35 4.99 9.41
N ARG A 25 5.71 4.92 10.69
CA ARG A 25 5.17 3.91 11.61
C ARG A 25 3.68 4.15 11.86
N MET A 26 2.85 3.15 11.54
CA MET A 26 1.39 3.21 11.65
C MET A 26 0.83 1.79 11.89
N PHE A 27 -0.23 1.69 12.70
CA PHE A 27 -0.99 0.44 12.93
C PHE A 27 -0.13 -0.76 13.41
N GLY A 28 0.91 -0.50 14.21
CA GLY A 28 1.86 -1.54 14.64
C GLY A 28 2.90 -1.96 13.57
N GLY A 29 2.73 -1.51 12.33
CA GLY A 29 3.63 -1.68 11.19
C GLY A 29 4.22 -0.36 10.69
N HIS A 30 4.53 -0.29 9.40
CA HIS A 30 5.05 0.89 8.70
C HIS A 30 4.32 1.12 7.38
N GLY A 31 3.60 2.23 7.26
CA GLY A 31 3.07 2.69 5.98
C GLY A 31 4.18 3.28 5.10
N ILE A 32 4.16 2.97 3.81
CA ILE A 32 5.09 3.49 2.82
C ILE A 32 4.37 4.56 2.00
N TYR A 33 4.97 5.75 1.97
CA TYR A 33 4.44 6.92 1.30
C TYR A 33 5.33 7.31 0.12
N HIS A 34 4.72 7.67 -1.00
CA HIS A 34 5.39 8.36 -2.10
C HIS A 34 4.77 9.76 -2.23
N GLY A 35 5.55 10.79 -1.90
CA GLY A 35 5.01 12.14 -1.68
C GLY A 35 3.97 12.15 -0.55
N ASP A 36 2.74 12.54 -0.86
CA ASP A 36 1.59 12.54 0.07
C ASP A 36 0.69 11.30 -0.06
N LEU A 37 1.03 10.36 -0.94
CA LEU A 37 0.21 9.18 -1.22
C LEU A 37 0.74 7.96 -0.48
N MET A 38 -0.09 7.40 0.40
CA MET A 38 0.14 6.08 0.98
C MET A 38 -0.33 5.01 0.01
N PHE A 39 0.59 4.18 -0.46
CA PHE A 39 0.30 3.11 -1.42
C PHE A 39 0.63 1.71 -0.90
N ALA A 40 1.49 1.59 0.12
CA ALA A 40 1.83 0.32 0.73
C ALA A 40 1.91 0.40 2.26
N LEU A 41 1.84 -0.75 2.92
CA LEU A 41 1.94 -0.94 4.36
C LEU A 41 2.68 -2.24 4.66
N VAL A 42 3.59 -2.20 5.61
CA VAL A 42 4.39 -3.34 6.04
C VAL A 42 4.02 -3.68 7.48
N GLY A 43 3.41 -4.85 7.69
CA GLY A 43 2.97 -5.33 9.01
C GLY A 43 3.25 -6.82 9.13
N ASP A 44 3.71 -7.28 10.30
CA ASP A 44 4.01 -8.70 10.56
C ASP A 44 4.88 -9.38 9.47
N ASN A 45 5.89 -8.66 8.95
CA ASN A 45 6.76 -9.10 7.84
C ASN A 45 6.02 -9.42 6.53
N ILE A 46 4.81 -8.90 6.36
CA ILE A 46 4.02 -8.98 5.14
C ILE A 46 3.90 -7.57 4.57
N VAL A 47 4.06 -7.48 3.25
CA VAL A 47 3.85 -6.24 2.51
C VAL A 47 2.43 -6.25 1.97
N TYR A 48 1.71 -5.19 2.27
CA TYR A 48 0.37 -4.93 1.81
C TYR A 48 0.39 -3.72 0.88
N VAL A 49 -0.35 -3.77 -0.22
CA VAL A 49 -0.52 -2.66 -1.15
C VAL A 49 -1.97 -2.21 -1.15
N LYS A 50 -2.19 -0.91 -1.34
CA LYS A 50 -3.53 -0.34 -1.46
C LYS A 50 -4.20 -0.90 -2.72
N THR A 51 -5.51 -1.11 -2.67
CA THR A 51 -6.29 -1.56 -3.82
C THR A 51 -7.54 -0.72 -3.94
N ASP A 52 -8.04 -0.59 -5.16
CA ASP A 52 -9.32 0.05 -5.48
C ASP A 52 -10.29 -0.99 -6.09
N ASP A 53 -11.55 -0.62 -6.33
CA ASP A 53 -12.55 -1.53 -6.92
C ASP A 53 -12.11 -2.17 -8.25
N ILE A 54 -11.26 -1.50 -9.03
CA ILE A 54 -10.71 -2.01 -10.29
C ILE A 54 -9.64 -3.06 -10.02
N SER A 55 -8.66 -2.73 -9.17
CA SER A 55 -7.51 -3.62 -8.95
C SER A 55 -7.88 -4.80 -8.04
N ARG A 56 -8.87 -4.65 -7.15
CA ARG A 56 -9.26 -5.64 -6.14
C ARG A 56 -9.54 -7.02 -6.72
N SER A 57 -10.15 -7.11 -7.90
CA SER A 57 -10.45 -8.37 -8.56
C SER A 57 -9.17 -9.18 -8.87
N ASP A 58 -8.07 -8.53 -9.25
CA ASP A 58 -6.78 -9.21 -9.49
C ASP A 58 -6.22 -9.81 -8.19
N PHE A 59 -6.31 -9.08 -7.08
CA PHE A 59 -5.80 -9.54 -5.77
C PHE A 59 -6.65 -10.69 -5.20
N LEU A 60 -7.97 -10.62 -5.38
CA LEU A 60 -8.88 -11.69 -5.01
C LEU A 60 -8.65 -12.94 -5.87
N ALA A 61 -8.43 -12.78 -7.18
CA ALA A 61 -8.11 -13.88 -8.08
C ALA A 61 -6.77 -14.55 -7.72
N ALA A 62 -5.79 -13.76 -7.25
CA ALA A 62 -4.52 -14.26 -6.73
C ALA A 62 -4.65 -14.93 -5.35
N GLY A 63 -5.83 -14.91 -4.71
CA GLY A 63 -6.05 -15.53 -3.40
C GLY A 63 -5.31 -14.85 -2.25
N LEU A 64 -4.96 -13.58 -2.41
CA LEU A 64 -4.12 -12.86 -1.44
C LEU A 64 -4.95 -12.36 -0.25
N PRO A 65 -4.44 -12.46 0.99
CA PRO A 65 -5.17 -12.02 2.16
C PRO A 65 -5.31 -10.49 2.20
N GLN A 66 -6.52 -10.03 2.52
CA GLN A 66 -6.79 -8.63 2.78
C GLN A 66 -6.31 -8.25 4.18
N PHE A 67 -5.76 -7.04 4.34
CA PHE A 67 -5.39 -6.48 5.63
C PHE A 67 -6.63 -6.31 6.51
N PRO A 68 -6.60 -6.74 7.79
CA PRO A 68 -7.76 -6.65 8.67
C PRO A 68 -8.18 -5.19 8.92
N SER A 69 -9.44 -4.87 8.64
CA SER A 69 -10.02 -3.55 8.93
C SER A 69 -10.05 -3.22 10.42
N SER A 70 -10.03 -4.24 11.29
CA SER A 70 -9.91 -4.10 12.74
C SER A 70 -8.61 -3.40 13.17
N CYS A 71 -7.53 -3.53 12.39
CA CYS A 71 -6.26 -2.87 12.66
C CYS A 71 -6.26 -1.38 12.30
N THR A 72 -7.24 -0.89 11.53
CA THR A 72 -7.25 0.48 10.99
C THR A 72 -7.95 1.51 11.89
N GLY A 73 -8.53 1.08 13.02
CA GLY A 73 -8.88 1.95 14.15
C GLY A 73 -9.95 3.03 13.90
N GLY A 74 -10.89 2.84 12.96
CA GLY A 74 -12.04 3.75 12.77
C GLY A 74 -12.65 3.70 11.37
N GLU A 75 -13.66 4.57 11.16
CA GLU A 75 -14.42 4.82 9.91
C GLU A 75 -13.55 5.45 8.81
N GLN A 76 -12.40 4.84 8.51
CA GLN A 76 -11.66 5.18 7.31
C GLN A 76 -12.34 4.50 6.13
N PRO A 77 -12.64 5.24 5.05
CA PRO A 77 -13.38 4.71 3.91
C PRO A 77 -12.58 3.57 3.28
N ALA A 78 -13.02 2.34 3.52
CA ALA A 78 -12.77 1.12 2.73
C ALA A 78 -11.42 1.05 2.00
N LEU A 79 -10.31 1.39 2.66
CA LEU A 79 -8.98 1.21 2.11
C LEU A 79 -8.66 -0.28 2.17
N ALA A 80 -8.95 -0.99 1.09
CA ALA A 80 -8.63 -2.39 0.98
C ALA A 80 -7.14 -2.52 0.68
N TYR A 81 -6.34 -2.80 1.71
CA TYR A 81 -4.96 -3.23 1.53
C TYR A 81 -4.93 -4.74 1.34
N PHE A 82 -4.21 -5.23 0.34
CA PHE A 82 -4.02 -6.66 0.10
C PHE A 82 -2.54 -7.02 0.19
N ALA A 83 -2.25 -8.19 0.75
CA ALA A 83 -0.89 -8.71 0.75
C ALA A 83 -0.42 -8.93 -0.69
N ILE A 84 0.88 -8.78 -0.92
CA ILE A 84 1.52 -9.22 -2.16
C ILE A 84 2.01 -10.66 -1.99
N PRO A 85 2.15 -11.44 -3.07
CA PRO A 85 2.70 -12.78 -2.96
C PRO A 85 4.16 -12.72 -2.46
N PRO A 86 4.61 -13.68 -1.66
CA PRO A 86 5.96 -13.67 -1.08
C PRO A 86 7.06 -13.70 -2.14
N GLU A 87 6.79 -14.30 -3.30
CA GLU A 87 7.67 -14.28 -4.48
C GLU A 87 7.99 -12.86 -4.95
N ALA A 88 7.13 -11.86 -4.69
CA ALA A 88 7.41 -10.47 -4.98
C ALA A 88 8.59 -9.93 -4.15
N LEU A 89 8.93 -10.53 -3.02
CA LEU A 89 10.13 -10.14 -2.26
C LEU A 89 11.41 -10.73 -2.87
N GLU A 90 11.28 -11.79 -3.66
CA GLU A 90 12.38 -12.47 -4.34
C GLU A 90 12.58 -11.95 -5.77
N ASP A 91 11.48 -11.51 -6.42
CA ASP A 91 11.46 -10.98 -7.77
C ASP A 91 11.05 -9.49 -7.79
N PRO A 92 11.98 -8.57 -8.09
CA PRO A 92 11.71 -7.14 -8.12
C PRO A 92 10.73 -6.74 -9.23
N ASP A 93 10.64 -7.48 -10.33
CA ASP A 93 9.69 -7.20 -11.40
C ASP A 93 8.25 -7.52 -10.95
N VAL A 94 8.09 -8.60 -10.20
CA VAL A 94 6.79 -8.95 -9.58
C VAL A 94 6.41 -7.92 -8.52
N LEU A 95 7.34 -7.51 -7.65
CA LEU A 95 7.10 -6.43 -6.68
C LEU A 95 6.60 -5.15 -7.36
N LYS A 96 7.29 -4.76 -8.43
CA LYS A 96 7.00 -3.56 -9.20
C LYS A 96 5.58 -3.62 -9.76
N LEU A 97 5.15 -4.75 -10.33
CA LEU A 97 3.79 -4.92 -10.84
C LEU A 97 2.72 -4.63 -9.76
N TRP A 98 2.90 -5.20 -8.57
CA TRP A 98 1.96 -5.02 -7.46
C TRP A 98 2.04 -3.60 -6.86
N ALA A 99 3.24 -3.04 -6.75
CA ALA A 99 3.46 -1.68 -6.28
C ALA A 99 2.82 -0.64 -7.22
N ILE A 100 2.93 -0.82 -8.54
CA ILE A 100 2.27 0.02 -9.55
C ILE A 100 0.77 -0.01 -9.36
N LYS A 101 0.17 -1.20 -9.26
CA LYS A 101 -1.28 -1.35 -9.01
C LYS A 101 -1.69 -0.58 -7.76
N GLY A 102 -0.93 -0.70 -6.66
CA GLY A 102 -1.23 0.01 -5.42
C GLY A 102 -1.02 1.52 -5.47
N TYR A 103 -0.02 1.98 -6.20
CA TYR A 103 0.21 3.41 -6.42
C TYR A 103 -0.90 4.03 -7.26
N GLU A 104 -1.33 3.37 -8.34
CA GLU A 104 -2.46 3.84 -9.14
C GLU A 104 -3.76 3.90 -8.33
N ALA A 105 -4.03 2.87 -7.52
CA ALA A 105 -5.17 2.85 -6.60
C ALA A 105 -5.10 4.02 -5.60
N ALA A 106 -3.92 4.29 -5.03
CA ALA A 106 -3.71 5.42 -4.13
C ALA A 106 -3.96 6.77 -4.83
N ARG A 107 -3.52 6.92 -6.08
CA ARG A 107 -3.74 8.13 -6.87
C ARG A 107 -5.22 8.36 -7.17
N ARG A 108 -5.93 7.33 -7.65
CA ARG A 108 -7.38 7.40 -7.95
C ARG A 108 -8.19 7.74 -6.70
N ASP A 109 -7.85 7.13 -5.57
CA ASP A 109 -8.51 7.43 -4.29
C ASP A 109 -8.27 8.88 -3.85
N ALA A 110 -7.04 9.38 -3.96
CA ALA A 110 -6.74 10.77 -3.65
C ALA A 110 -7.50 11.76 -4.57
N GLU A 111 -7.64 11.43 -5.86
CA GLU A 111 -8.46 12.20 -6.81
C GLU A 111 -9.96 12.16 -6.44
N ALA A 112 -10.49 11.00 -6.07
CA ALA A 112 -11.88 10.84 -5.64
C ALA A 112 -12.18 11.62 -4.35
N ILE A 113 -11.26 11.59 -3.38
CA ILE A 113 -11.37 12.36 -2.14
C ILE A 113 -11.32 13.87 -2.44
N ARG A 114 -10.45 14.30 -3.37
CA ARG A 114 -10.36 15.70 -3.80
C ARG A 114 -11.66 16.17 -4.45
N TRP A 115 -12.27 15.34 -5.30
CA TRP A 115 -13.57 15.64 -5.92
C TRP A 115 -14.67 15.81 -4.88
N LYS A 116 -14.80 14.87 -3.93
CA LYS A 116 -15.80 14.96 -2.85
C LYS A 116 -15.62 16.20 -1.97
N ARG A 117 -14.38 16.65 -1.75
CA ARG A 117 -14.10 17.89 -1.00
C ARG A 117 -14.49 19.16 -1.77
N ARG A 118 -14.42 19.17 -3.11
CA ARG A 118 -14.80 20.33 -3.95
C ARG A 118 -16.31 20.53 -4.08
N GLY A 119 -17.11 19.46 -4.03
CA GLY A 119 -18.57 19.54 -4.15
C GLY A 119 -19.32 19.88 -2.86
N LYS A 120 -18.60 20.10 -1.74
CA LYS A 120 -19.17 20.40 -0.42
C LYS A 120 -18.96 21.85 0.03
N ASN A 121 -18.49 22.71 -0.87
CA ASN A 121 -18.31 24.16 -0.68
C ASN A 121 -19.09 24.90 -1.78
#